data_AF-A0A067N955-F1
#
_entry.id   AF-A0A067N955-F1
#
_cell.length_a   1.000
_cell.length_b   1.000
_cell.length_c   1.000
_cell.angle_alpha   90.00
_cell.angle_beta   90.00
_cell.angle_gamma   90.00
#
_symmetry.space_group_name_H-M   'P 1'
#
loop_
_entity.id
_entity.type
_entity.pdbx_description
1 polymer ?
#
loop_
_entity_poly.entity_id
_entity_poly.type
_entity_poly.pdbx_seq_one_letter_code
_entity_poly.pdbx_strand_id
1 'polypeptide(L)'
;SKPALLSPSQKKANHIQSEQKRRANIRRGYEALCQTVPALREAIRDEEMGKGGKGSANGDADMDFEDDKSTRRSTRSKRTRGKTTKDEAANDKVDGRAGPRSENVVLSKTIDYITELLAEQSTLLDRMRTARSALPFGHPALTPLCQNLCDGVVMVPLWDREWRGGDDDDDDKDEDGDGDDDE
;
A
#
# COMPACT_ATOMS: atom_id res chain seq x y z
N SER A 1 34.24 18.88 9.95
CA SER A 1 33.23 19.74 10.59
C SER A 1 32.22 18.87 11.31
N LYS A 2 31.99 19.08 12.62
CA LYS A 2 31.00 18.27 13.37
C LYS A 2 29.59 18.76 12.97
N PRO A 3 28.67 17.88 12.58
CA PRO A 3 27.32 18.29 12.20
C PRO A 3 26.64 18.98 13.38
N ALA A 4 25.95 20.09 13.09
CA ALA A 4 25.23 20.85 14.10
C ALA A 4 24.17 19.95 14.76
N LEU A 5 24.16 19.92 16.10
CA LEU A 5 23.15 19.19 16.86
C LEU A 5 21.78 19.83 16.60
N LEU A 6 20.86 19.07 15.98
CA LEU A 6 19.49 19.51 15.73
C LEU A 6 18.84 20.04 17.01
N SER A 7 18.14 21.17 16.89
CA SER A 7 17.35 21.71 18.00
C SER A 7 16.23 20.74 18.40
N PRO A 8 15.73 20.80 19.64
CA PRO A 8 14.62 19.96 20.09
C PRO A 8 13.38 20.07 19.20
N SER A 9 13.10 21.28 18.68
CA SER A 9 12.01 21.54 17.75
C SER A 9 12.22 20.82 16.41
N GLN A 10 13.43 20.93 15.83
CA GLN A 10 13.80 20.24 14.59
C GLN A 10 13.76 18.72 14.74
N LYS A 11 14.22 18.18 15.87
CA LYS A 11 14.13 16.73 16.15
C LYS A 11 12.67 16.26 16.18
N LYS A 12 11.78 17.03 16.83
CA LYS A 12 10.35 16.70 16.87
C LYS A 12 9.72 16.73 15.48
N ALA A 13 10.03 17.76 14.68
CA ALA A 13 9.54 17.88 13.31
C ALA A 13 10.03 16.71 12.43
N ASN A 14 11.33 16.42 12.47
CA ASN A 14 11.92 15.32 11.71
C ASN A 14 11.36 13.94 12.16
N HIS A 15 11.12 13.73 13.45
CA HIS A 15 10.49 12.52 13.95
C HIS A 15 9.06 12.33 13.40
N ILE A 16 8.25 13.38 13.39
CA ILE A 16 6.89 13.33 12.83
C ILE A 16 6.94 13.04 11.34
N GLN A 17 7.79 13.73 10.59
CA GLN A 17 7.92 13.58 9.13
C GLN A 17 8.40 12.17 8.75
N SER A 18 9.43 11.66 9.43
CA SER A 18 9.95 10.32 9.17
C SER A 18 8.92 9.23 9.50
N GLU A 19 8.14 9.38 10.57
CA GLU A 19 7.06 8.45 10.90
C GLU A 19 5.89 8.54 9.90
N GLN A 20 5.54 9.73 9.42
CA GLN A 20 4.55 9.89 8.35
C GLN A 20 5.00 9.23 7.05
N LYS A 21 6.25 9.43 6.62
CA LYS A 21 6.84 8.75 5.44
C LYS A 21 6.80 7.24 5.63
N ARG A 22 7.22 6.73 6.79
CA ARG A 22 7.15 5.31 7.12
C ARG A 22 5.73 4.75 7.04
N ARG A 23 4.73 5.44 7.62
CA ARG A 23 3.32 5.03 7.57
C ARG A 23 2.74 5.06 6.15
N ALA A 24 3.09 6.06 5.35
CA ALA A 24 2.69 6.14 3.95
C ALA A 24 3.21 4.94 3.15
N ASN A 25 4.48 4.54 3.35
CA ASN A 25 5.05 3.36 2.71
C ASN A 25 4.35 2.06 3.13
N ILE A 26 4.05 1.90 4.43
CA ILE A 26 3.29 0.73 4.92
C ILE A 26 1.89 0.68 4.27
N ARG A 27 1.20 1.81 4.15
CA ARG A 27 -0.12 1.88 3.48
C ARG A 27 -0.04 1.47 2.02
N ARG A 28 0.94 1.97 1.27
CA ARG A 28 1.20 1.55 -0.11
C ARG A 28 1.44 0.03 -0.22
N GLY A 29 2.14 -0.56 0.74
CA GLY A 29 2.34 -2.02 0.81
C GLY A 29 1.01 -2.78 0.95
N TYR A 30 0.12 -2.32 1.84
CA TYR A 30 -1.21 -2.92 2.00
C TYR A 30 -2.11 -2.73 0.77
N GLU A 31 -2.02 -1.58 0.10
CA GLU A 31 -2.72 -1.35 -1.17
C GLU A 31 -2.26 -2.31 -2.26
N ALA A 32 -0.96 -2.58 -2.36
CA ALA A 32 -0.42 -3.58 -3.28
C ALA A 32 -0.96 -4.98 -2.97
N LEU A 33 -1.03 -5.37 -1.69
CA LEU A 33 -1.63 -6.65 -1.28
C LEU A 33 -3.12 -6.75 -1.67
N CYS A 34 -3.86 -5.67 -1.52
CA CYS A 34 -5.27 -5.61 -1.94
C CYS A 34 -5.44 -5.85 -3.45
N GLN A 35 -4.44 -5.52 -4.27
CA GLN A 35 -4.47 -5.72 -5.72
C GLN A 35 -4.00 -7.12 -6.15
N THR A 36 -3.19 -7.81 -5.35
CA THR A 36 -2.64 -9.13 -5.70
C THR A 36 -3.51 -10.28 -5.22
N VAL A 37 -4.12 -10.16 -4.03
CA VAL A 37 -4.93 -11.24 -3.44
C VAL A 37 -6.33 -11.24 -4.06
N PRO A 38 -6.75 -12.31 -4.77
CA PRO A 38 -8.03 -12.35 -5.48
C PRO A 38 -9.24 -12.05 -4.59
N ALA A 39 -9.31 -12.68 -3.42
CA ALA A 39 -10.41 -12.50 -2.46
C ALA A 39 -10.57 -11.06 -1.97
N LEU A 40 -9.46 -10.30 -1.83
CA LEU A 40 -9.50 -8.90 -1.41
C LEU A 40 -9.98 -8.00 -2.55
N ARG A 41 -9.48 -8.22 -3.78
CA ARG A 41 -9.90 -7.45 -4.96
C ARG A 41 -11.39 -7.56 -5.21
N GLU A 42 -11.93 -8.76 -5.10
CA GLU A 42 -13.35 -9.05 -5.29
C GLU A 42 -14.18 -8.38 -4.20
N ALA A 43 -13.82 -8.56 -2.93
CA ALA A 43 -14.53 -7.94 -1.82
C ALA A 43 -14.51 -6.41 -1.89
N ILE A 44 -13.40 -5.81 -2.33
CA ILE A 44 -13.29 -4.36 -2.56
C ILE A 44 -14.22 -3.91 -3.69
N ARG A 45 -14.22 -4.63 -4.82
CA ARG A 45 -15.09 -4.31 -5.96
C ARG A 45 -16.57 -4.38 -5.57
N ASP A 46 -16.95 -5.41 -4.81
CA ASP A 46 -18.32 -5.60 -4.34
C ASP A 46 -18.73 -4.49 -3.37
N GLU A 47 -17.82 -4.06 -2.49
CA GLU A 47 -18.07 -2.94 -1.60
C GLU A 47 -18.20 -1.60 -2.36
N GLU A 48 -17.35 -1.35 -3.36
CA GLU A 48 -17.42 -0.15 -4.20
C GLU A 48 -18.72 -0.11 -5.02
N MET A 49 -19.12 -1.24 -5.59
CA MET A 49 -20.40 -1.39 -6.31
C MET A 49 -21.61 -1.24 -5.38
N GLY A 50 -21.53 -1.76 -4.14
CA GLY A 50 -22.58 -1.64 -3.13
C GLY A 50 -22.71 -0.23 -2.53
N LYS A 51 -21.60 0.49 -2.35
CA LYS A 51 -21.59 1.89 -1.87
C LYS A 51 -22.04 2.88 -2.94
N GLY A 52 -21.86 2.57 -4.22
CA GLY A 52 -22.35 3.38 -5.35
C GLY A 52 -23.87 3.56 -5.42
N GLY A 53 -24.66 2.79 -4.64
CA GLY A 53 -26.12 2.89 -4.60
C GLY A 53 -26.72 3.56 -3.36
N LYS A 54 -25.96 3.75 -2.26
CA LYS A 54 -26.48 4.25 -0.96
C LYS A 54 -25.39 4.97 -0.15
N GLY A 55 -25.20 6.27 -0.39
CA GLY A 55 -24.26 7.11 0.37
C GLY A 55 -23.94 8.42 -0.36
N SER A 56 -24.90 9.34 -0.53
CA SER A 56 -25.29 10.38 0.45
C SER A 56 -24.23 11.49 0.53
N ALA A 57 -24.45 12.66 -0.07
CA ALA A 57 -25.48 13.63 0.33
C ALA A 57 -25.39 13.88 1.84
N ASN A 58 -24.41 14.71 2.23
CA ASN A 58 -24.27 15.43 3.50
C ASN A 58 -23.12 16.43 3.29
N GLY A 59 -23.33 17.73 3.14
CA GLY A 59 -24.57 18.47 3.19
C GLY A 59 -24.35 19.91 2.73
N ASP A 60 -25.46 20.55 2.35
CA ASP A 60 -25.73 21.98 2.53
C ASP A 60 -27.19 22.18 2.12
N ALA A 61 -28.09 21.71 3.00
CA ALA A 61 -29.47 22.19 3.01
C ALA A 61 -29.52 23.31 4.05
N ASP A 62 -29.13 24.50 3.61
CA ASP A 62 -29.33 25.75 4.33
C ASP A 62 -30.85 25.97 4.46
N MET A 63 -31.38 25.67 5.65
CA MET A 63 -32.76 25.97 6.02
C MET A 63 -32.76 27.38 6.58
N ASP A 64 -33.17 28.32 5.72
CA ASP A 64 -33.55 29.70 6.02
C ASP A 64 -34.61 29.72 7.13
N PHE A 65 -34.22 30.14 8.33
CA PHE A 65 -35.13 30.33 9.48
C PHE A 65 -35.21 31.82 9.79
N GLU A 66 -36.38 32.40 9.54
CA GLU A 66 -36.69 33.80 9.78
C GLU A 66 -36.59 34.21 11.26
N ASP A 67 -36.06 35.41 11.43
CA ASP A 67 -35.80 36.20 12.64
C ASP A 67 -37.11 36.54 13.40
N ASP A 68 -37.21 36.11 14.66
CA ASP A 68 -38.05 36.80 15.65
C ASP A 68 -37.24 37.16 16.90
N LYS A 69 -37.36 38.44 17.25
CA LYS A 69 -36.58 39.15 18.27
C LYS A 69 -37.05 38.77 19.67
N SER A 70 -36.12 38.42 20.56
CA SER A 70 -36.09 39.05 21.90
C SER A 70 -34.82 38.73 22.72
N THR A 71 -34.10 39.82 23.03
CA THR A 71 -33.43 40.12 24.31
C THR A 71 -32.39 39.17 24.94
N ARG A 72 -31.14 39.66 24.87
CA ARG A 72 -30.18 39.83 25.99
C ARG A 72 -29.64 38.56 26.69
N ARG A 73 -28.37 38.22 26.41
CA ARG A 73 -27.22 38.46 27.33
C ARG A 73 -25.90 38.03 26.71
N SER A 74 -24.91 38.91 26.82
CA SER A 74 -23.54 38.67 26.39
C SER A 74 -22.76 37.86 27.41
N THR A 75 -22.13 36.76 26.99
CA THR A 75 -20.85 36.29 27.54
C THR A 75 -19.95 35.83 26.41
N ARG A 76 -19.24 36.82 25.86
CA ARG A 76 -17.87 36.81 25.36
C ARG A 76 -17.13 35.46 25.36
N SER A 77 -16.83 34.99 24.14
CA SER A 77 -15.51 34.55 23.61
C SER A 77 -14.79 33.41 24.36
N LYS A 78 -14.32 32.32 23.73
CA LYS A 78 -13.39 32.37 22.59
C LYS A 78 -13.30 30.99 21.93
N ARG A 79 -13.74 30.92 20.67
CA ARG A 79 -13.46 29.82 19.75
C ARG A 79 -12.03 30.01 19.24
N THR A 80 -11.09 29.15 19.60
CA THR A 80 -9.89 28.94 18.78
C THR A 80 -10.21 27.90 17.73
N ARG A 81 -10.73 28.45 16.64
CA ARG A 81 -10.92 27.82 15.34
C ARG A 81 -9.53 27.47 14.81
N GLY A 82 -9.08 26.24 15.03
CA GLY A 82 -7.97 25.67 14.27
C GLY A 82 -8.42 25.58 12.82
N LYS A 83 -8.00 26.53 12.00
CA LYS A 83 -8.12 26.47 10.54
C LYS A 83 -7.08 25.45 10.08
N THR A 84 -7.41 24.17 10.15
CA THR A 84 -6.73 23.14 9.37
C THR A 84 -6.98 23.49 7.91
N THR A 85 -5.91 23.77 7.18
CA THR A 85 -5.91 23.79 5.72
C THR A 85 -6.58 22.51 5.24
N LYS A 86 -7.51 22.66 4.31
CA LYS A 86 -8.42 21.61 3.84
C LYS A 86 -7.67 20.43 3.19
N ASP A 87 -6.39 20.62 2.90
CA ASP A 87 -5.53 19.72 2.15
C ASP A 87 -4.79 18.69 3.04
N GLU A 88 -4.52 19.00 4.32
CA GLU A 88 -3.84 18.09 5.26
C GLU A 88 -4.81 17.09 5.92
N ALA A 89 -6.06 17.49 6.12
CA ALA A 89 -7.12 16.64 6.69
C ALA A 89 -7.70 15.63 5.67
N ALA A 90 -7.12 15.51 4.47
CA ALA A 90 -7.45 14.47 3.51
C ALA A 90 -6.63 13.19 3.74
N ASN A 91 -5.38 13.32 4.24
CA ASN A 91 -4.47 12.19 4.47
C ASN A 91 -4.73 11.45 5.80
N ASP A 92 -5.42 12.14 6.73
CA ASP A 92 -5.73 11.66 8.09
C ASP A 92 -7.23 11.42 8.32
N LYS A 93 -8.04 11.42 7.25
CA LYS A 93 -9.37 10.80 7.29
C LYS A 93 -9.15 9.30 7.38
N VAL A 94 -8.91 8.89 8.62
CA VAL A 94 -9.32 7.65 9.26
C VAL A 94 -9.73 6.65 8.20
N ASP A 95 -8.78 5.76 7.90
CA ASP A 95 -8.98 4.54 7.13
C ASP A 95 -10.44 4.11 7.18
N GLY A 96 -10.97 3.69 6.04
CA GLY A 96 -12.06 2.71 6.00
C GLY A 96 -11.65 1.40 6.68
N ARG A 97 -11.25 1.48 7.96
CA ARG A 97 -10.70 0.43 8.83
C ARG A 97 -11.75 -0.64 9.13
N ALA A 98 -13.02 -0.33 8.86
CA ALA A 98 -14.08 -1.30 8.76
C ALA A 98 -14.34 -1.56 7.27
N GLY A 99 -13.97 -2.75 6.81
CA GLY A 99 -14.17 -3.16 5.43
C GLY A 99 -13.15 -4.20 4.94
N PRO A 100 -13.27 -4.64 3.68
CA PRO A 100 -12.33 -5.55 3.02
C PRO A 100 -10.89 -5.00 2.95
N ARG A 101 -10.70 -3.68 3.09
CA ARG A 101 -9.37 -3.04 3.19
C ARG A 101 -8.80 -2.96 4.61
N SER A 102 -9.48 -3.51 5.61
CA SER A 102 -8.97 -3.49 6.98
C SER A 102 -7.69 -4.32 7.12
N GLU A 103 -6.69 -3.78 7.81
CA GLU A 103 -5.35 -4.38 7.94
C GLU A 103 -5.39 -5.86 8.33
N ASN A 104 -6.19 -6.21 9.34
CA ASN A 104 -6.32 -7.59 9.79
C ASN A 104 -6.92 -8.51 8.71
N VAL A 105 -7.91 -8.03 7.94
CA VAL A 105 -8.52 -8.79 6.86
C VAL A 105 -7.53 -8.97 5.72
N VAL A 106 -6.78 -7.92 5.36
CA VAL A 106 -5.74 -7.98 4.33
C VAL A 106 -4.71 -9.04 4.71
N LEU A 107 -4.12 -8.95 5.90
CA LEU A 107 -3.11 -9.90 6.37
C LEU A 107 -3.64 -11.35 6.40
N SER A 108 -4.84 -11.56 6.96
CA SER A 108 -5.42 -12.90 7.07
C SER A 108 -5.67 -13.51 5.69
N LYS A 109 -6.28 -12.75 4.77
CA LYS A 109 -6.55 -13.22 3.40
C LYS A 109 -5.28 -13.44 2.58
N THR A 110 -4.24 -12.64 2.80
CA THR A 110 -2.94 -12.86 2.17
C THR A 110 -2.32 -14.19 2.65
N ILE A 111 -2.38 -14.49 3.95
CA ILE A 111 -1.89 -15.77 4.49
C ILE A 111 -2.66 -16.94 3.86
N ASP A 112 -3.99 -16.89 3.87
CA ASP A 112 -4.84 -17.92 3.27
C ASP A 112 -4.44 -18.17 1.80
N TYR A 113 -4.31 -17.10 1.02
CA TYR A 113 -3.95 -17.19 -0.39
C TYR A 113 -2.55 -17.79 -0.63
N ILE A 114 -1.57 -17.42 0.19
CA ILE A 114 -0.23 -18.03 0.11
C ILE A 114 -0.30 -19.53 0.41
N THR A 115 -1.06 -19.94 1.43
CA THR A 115 -1.21 -21.36 1.76
C THR A 115 -1.90 -22.15 0.65
N GLU A 116 -2.91 -21.56 -0.01
CA GLU A 116 -3.59 -22.15 -1.16
C GLU A 116 -2.64 -22.29 -2.36
N LEU A 117 -1.86 -21.25 -2.69
CA LEU A 117 -0.87 -21.31 -3.77
C LEU A 117 0.19 -22.39 -3.54
N LEU A 118 0.66 -22.57 -2.30
CA LEU A 118 1.60 -23.62 -1.96
C LEU A 118 0.97 -25.01 -2.11
N ALA A 119 -0.30 -25.17 -1.70
CA ALA A 119 -1.03 -26.40 -1.91
C ALA A 119 -1.21 -26.69 -3.42
N GLU A 120 -1.63 -25.70 -4.21
CA GLU A 120 -1.77 -25.82 -5.66
C GLU A 120 -0.43 -26.21 -6.31
N GLN A 121 0.66 -25.53 -5.95
CA GLN A 121 2.00 -25.87 -6.43
C GLN A 121 2.34 -27.35 -6.17
N SER A 122 2.08 -27.85 -4.95
CA SER A 122 2.35 -29.25 -4.61
C SER A 122 1.56 -30.21 -5.52
N THR A 123 0.27 -29.91 -5.77
CA THR A 123 -0.57 -30.74 -6.65
C THR A 123 -0.10 -30.70 -8.10
N LEU A 124 0.32 -29.53 -8.60
CA LEU A 124 0.84 -29.38 -9.96
C LEU A 124 2.16 -30.13 -10.13
N LEU A 125 3.04 -30.06 -9.13
CA LEU A 125 4.29 -30.81 -9.12
C LEU A 125 4.05 -32.32 -9.07
N ASP A 126 3.12 -32.81 -8.28
CA ASP A 126 2.79 -34.24 -8.23
C ASP A 126 2.14 -34.74 -9.52
N ARG A 127 1.28 -33.92 -10.14
CA ARG A 127 0.75 -34.17 -11.48
C ARG A 127 1.86 -34.22 -12.51
N MET A 128 2.80 -33.27 -12.47
CA MET A 128 3.96 -33.24 -13.36
C MET A 128 4.85 -34.47 -13.16
N ARG A 129 5.14 -34.86 -11.91
CA ARG A 129 5.91 -36.07 -11.58
C ARG A 129 5.25 -37.33 -12.10
N THR A 130 3.94 -37.46 -11.90
CA THR A 130 3.15 -38.59 -12.40
C THR A 130 3.20 -38.65 -13.92
N ALA A 131 2.96 -37.52 -14.60
CA ALA A 131 3.03 -37.44 -16.05
C ALA A 131 4.43 -37.78 -16.58
N ARG A 132 5.49 -37.31 -15.91
CA ARG A 132 6.88 -37.66 -16.26
C ARG A 132 7.15 -39.15 -16.05
N SER A 133 6.66 -39.75 -14.97
CA SER A 133 6.86 -41.18 -14.70
C SER A 133 6.19 -42.10 -15.73
N ALA A 134 5.15 -41.61 -16.42
CA ALA A 134 4.45 -42.34 -17.47
C ALA A 134 5.17 -42.28 -18.84
N LEU A 135 6.20 -41.45 -18.99
CA LEU A 135 6.93 -41.30 -20.25
C LEU A 135 8.05 -42.34 -20.38
N PRO A 136 8.32 -42.84 -21.59
CA PRO A 136 9.44 -43.74 -21.83
C PRO A 136 10.79 -43.05 -21.60
N PHE A 137 11.80 -43.82 -21.22
CA PHE A 137 13.17 -43.35 -21.07
C PHE A 137 13.67 -42.71 -22.38
N GLY A 138 14.20 -41.49 -22.31
CA GLY A 138 14.67 -40.72 -23.48
C GLY A 138 13.62 -39.79 -24.12
N HIS A 139 12.42 -39.67 -23.55
CA HIS A 139 11.42 -38.72 -24.05
C HIS A 139 11.87 -37.25 -23.86
N PRO A 140 11.75 -36.36 -24.87
CA PRO A 140 12.25 -34.98 -24.80
C PRO A 140 11.63 -34.13 -23.67
N ALA A 141 10.42 -34.47 -23.22
CA ALA A 141 9.80 -33.80 -22.06
C ALA A 141 10.39 -34.21 -20.70
N LEU A 142 11.21 -35.26 -20.65
CA LEU A 142 12.01 -35.64 -19.47
C LEU A 142 13.34 -34.88 -19.44
N THR A 143 13.83 -34.43 -20.59
CA THR A 143 14.98 -33.54 -20.68
C THR A 143 14.64 -32.22 -19.97
N PRO A 144 15.46 -31.77 -19.02
CA PRO A 144 15.24 -30.49 -18.36
C PRO A 144 15.19 -29.36 -19.40
N LEU A 145 14.16 -28.49 -19.35
CA LEU A 145 14.08 -27.32 -20.24
C LEU A 145 15.30 -26.38 -20.08
N CYS A 146 16.00 -26.45 -18.95
CA CYS A 146 17.25 -25.72 -18.70
C CYS A 146 18.48 -26.28 -19.46
N GLN A 147 18.30 -27.33 -20.27
CA GLN A 147 19.38 -27.87 -21.11
C GLN A 147 19.32 -27.40 -22.56
N ASN A 148 18.23 -26.71 -22.96
CA ASN A 148 18.04 -26.27 -24.33
C ASN A 148 17.98 -24.75 -24.43
N LEU A 149 19.01 -24.21 -25.11
CA LEU A 149 19.10 -22.90 -25.76
C LEU A 149 19.77 -21.74 -25.00
N CYS A 150 21.08 -21.85 -24.73
CA CYS A 150 22.12 -21.00 -25.37
C CYS A 150 23.54 -21.40 -24.89
N ASP A 151 24.43 -21.69 -25.85
CA ASP A 151 25.90 -21.64 -25.70
C ASP A 151 26.55 -22.23 -24.44
N GLY A 152 26.20 -23.47 -24.07
CA GLY A 152 27.00 -24.27 -23.12
C GLY A 152 27.05 -23.75 -21.68
N VAL A 153 26.22 -22.76 -21.33
CA VAL A 153 26.08 -22.27 -19.95
C VAL A 153 24.79 -22.86 -19.37
N VAL A 154 24.91 -23.55 -18.24
CA VAL A 154 23.76 -24.01 -17.46
C VAL A 154 22.98 -22.78 -17.01
N MET A 155 21.87 -22.48 -17.70
CA MET A 155 20.96 -21.42 -17.29
C MET A 155 20.17 -21.92 -16.08
N VAL A 156 20.60 -21.48 -14.90
CA VAL A 156 19.77 -21.57 -13.68
C VAL A 156 18.50 -20.75 -13.96
N PRO A 157 17.30 -21.33 -13.81
CA PRO A 157 16.07 -20.59 -14.02
C PRO A 157 16.06 -19.30 -13.21
N LEU A 158 15.48 -18.25 -13.77
CA LEU A 158 15.52 -16.92 -13.15
C LEU A 158 14.87 -16.89 -11.75
N TRP A 159 13.95 -17.83 -11.48
CA TRP A 159 13.32 -18.03 -10.17
C TRP A 159 14.16 -18.84 -9.16
N ASP A 160 15.18 -19.57 -9.63
CA ASP A 160 16.16 -20.28 -8.80
C ASP A 160 17.44 -19.46 -8.60
N ARG A 161 17.55 -18.31 -9.27
CA ARG A 161 18.67 -17.38 -9.11
C ARG A 161 18.57 -16.71 -7.74
N GLU A 162 19.68 -16.75 -7.01
CA GLU A 162 19.83 -16.00 -5.75
C GLU A 162 19.47 -14.52 -5.98
N TRP A 163 18.44 -14.05 -5.27
CA TRP A 163 18.02 -12.66 -5.30
C TRP A 163 19.09 -11.81 -4.61
N ARG A 164 19.77 -10.93 -5.37
CA ARG A 164 20.87 -10.09 -4.86
C ARG A 164 20.43 -8.81 -4.14
N GLY A 165 19.13 -8.57 -4.00
CA GLY A 165 18.62 -7.48 -3.18
C GLY A 165 18.25 -6.20 -3.93
N GLY A 166 18.28 -6.19 -5.27
CA GLY A 166 17.93 -5.00 -6.05
C GLY A 166 18.93 -3.86 -5.86
N ASP A 167 20.20 -4.08 -6.18
CA ASP A 167 21.21 -3.02 -6.33
C ASP A 167 21.00 -2.24 -7.65
N ASP A 168 19.79 -1.75 -7.90
CA ASP A 168 19.56 -0.66 -8.84
C ASP A 168 19.31 0.59 -7.97
N ASP A 169 20.41 1.28 -7.72
CA ASP A 169 20.57 2.57 -7.03
C ASP A 169 19.95 3.67 -7.92
N ASP A 170 18.65 3.55 -8.22
CA ASP A 170 17.88 4.50 -9.04
C ASP A 170 16.63 4.92 -8.25
N ASP A 171 16.80 5.87 -7.33
CA ASP A 171 15.88 7.00 -7.08
C ASP A 171 16.18 7.63 -5.71
N ASP A 172 17.03 8.66 -5.71
CA ASP A 172 16.83 9.92 -4.97
C ASP A 172 17.99 10.86 -5.39
N LYS A 173 18.04 11.21 -6.69
CA LYS A 173 18.63 12.49 -7.10
C LYS A 173 17.60 13.58 -6.80
N ASP A 174 17.47 13.91 -5.53
CA ASP A 174 16.85 15.18 -5.16
C ASP A 174 17.85 16.29 -5.51
N GLU A 175 17.52 16.93 -6.61
CA GLU A 175 18.02 18.19 -7.12
C GLU A 175 17.88 19.25 -6.00
N ASP A 176 18.95 19.48 -5.23
CA ASP A 176 19.03 20.62 -4.29
C ASP A 176 19.08 21.92 -5.11
N GLY A 177 17.90 22.37 -5.52
CA GLY A 177 17.66 23.69 -6.10
C GLY A 177 17.62 24.76 -5.02
N ASP A 178 18.55 25.70 -5.16
CA ASP A 178 18.45 27.13 -4.84
C ASP A 178 18.00 27.56 -3.43
N GLY A 179 18.96 28.11 -2.70
CA GLY A 179 18.72 29.03 -1.60
C GLY A 179 19.72 30.18 -1.73
N ASP A 180 19.29 31.24 -2.42
CA ASP A 180 19.94 32.54 -2.51
C ASP A 180 20.61 32.97 -1.19
N ASP A 181 21.91 33.27 -1.28
CA ASP A 181 22.63 34.06 -0.29
C ASP A 181 22.21 35.53 -0.47
N ASP A 182 21.32 36.02 0.40
CA ASP A 182 21.10 37.45 0.61
C ASP A 182 21.31 37.79 2.10
N GLU A 183 22.26 38.71 2.30
CA GLU A 183 22.67 39.49 3.49
C GLU A 183 23.48 38.84 4.65
#